data_AF-A0A5E7RCW6-F1
#
_entry.id   AF-A0A5E7RCW6-F1
#
_cell.length_a   1.000
_cell.length_b   1.000
_cell.length_c   1.000
_cell.angle_alpha   90.00
_cell.angle_beta   90.00
_cell.angle_gamma   90.00
#
_symmetry.space_group_name_H-M   'P 1'
#
loop_
_entity.id
_entity.type
_entity.pdbx_description
1 polymer ?
#
loop_
_entity_poly.entity_id
_entity_poly.type
_entity_poly.pdbx_seq_one_letter_code
_entity_poly.pdbx_strand_id
1 'polypeptide(L)'
;MIGAVSGQTFCPDMIGPISGQVFCPDMIGPVSGQTFCPDMIGPVSGQTFGPDMIGPVSGQTFGSDMISAISGQIFCPDMIGPISGQAFCPDMIGPVSGHAFCPDMIGPVSGQIFCPNMIGAISGHLTRAMLSTASC
;
A
#
# COMPACT_ATOMS: atom_id res chain seq x y z
N MET A 1 22.82 10.04 -6.80
CA MET A 1 23.09 11.45 -6.39
C MET A 1 22.72 11.62 -4.91
N ILE A 2 23.51 12.34 -4.11
CA ILE A 2 23.20 12.57 -2.67
C ILE A 2 22.88 14.06 -2.47
N GLY A 3 21.67 14.38 -2.02
CA GLY A 3 21.25 15.76 -1.74
C GLY A 3 19.76 16.01 -2.00
N ALA A 4 19.31 17.22 -1.67
CA ALA A 4 17.95 17.65 -2.00
C ALA A 4 17.84 17.98 -3.50
N VAL A 5 16.89 17.34 -4.21
CA VAL A 5 16.74 17.52 -5.66
C VAL A 5 15.29 17.84 -6.04
N SER A 6 15.11 18.80 -6.94
CA SER A 6 13.81 19.19 -7.50
C SER A 6 13.87 19.22 -9.03
N GLY A 7 12.88 18.65 -9.71
CA GLY A 7 12.88 18.45 -11.16
C GLY A 7 11.60 17.80 -11.70
N GLN A 8 11.48 17.68 -13.03
CA GLN A 8 10.32 17.03 -13.67
C GLN A 8 10.49 15.50 -13.74
N THR A 9 11.67 15.06 -14.13
CA THR A 9 12.04 13.65 -14.27
C THR A 9 13.40 13.43 -13.62
N PHE A 10 13.56 12.30 -12.97
CA PHE A 10 14.71 11.98 -12.15
C PHE A 10 15.42 10.73 -12.62
N CYS A 11 16.74 10.68 -12.46
CA CYS A 11 17.54 9.48 -12.75
C CYS A 11 17.46 8.48 -11.58
N PRO A 12 17.78 7.19 -11.82
CA PRO A 12 17.90 6.18 -10.76
C PRO A 12 18.97 6.53 -9.71
N ASP A 13 18.98 5.79 -8.60
CA ASP A 13 20.02 5.83 -7.56
C ASP A 13 20.17 7.19 -6.85
N MET A 14 19.06 7.74 -6.35
CA MET A 14 19.11 8.96 -5.53
C MET A 14 18.86 8.73 -4.06
N ILE A 15 19.63 9.46 -3.25
CA ILE A 15 19.58 9.38 -1.79
C ILE A 15 19.36 10.80 -1.24
N GLY A 16 18.24 11.00 -0.54
CA GLY A 16 17.89 12.28 0.07
C GLY A 16 16.42 12.65 -0.07
N PRO A 17 16.04 13.89 0.30
CA PRO A 17 14.71 14.42 0.03
C PRO A 17 14.55 14.81 -1.45
N ILE A 18 13.54 14.27 -2.12
CA ILE A 18 13.39 14.42 -3.58
C ILE A 18 11.95 14.81 -3.91
N SER A 19 11.76 15.82 -4.77
CA SER A 19 10.42 16.29 -5.16
C SER A 19 10.30 16.57 -6.66
N GLY A 20 9.28 16.00 -7.31
CA GLY A 20 9.04 16.21 -8.74
C GLY A 20 7.83 15.45 -9.27
N GLN A 21 7.76 15.20 -10.58
CA GLN A 21 6.59 14.56 -11.18
C GLN A 21 6.76 13.06 -11.39
N VAL A 22 7.88 12.64 -12.00
CA VAL A 22 8.15 11.25 -12.33
C VAL A 22 9.51 10.84 -11.77
N PHE A 23 9.53 9.74 -11.02
CA PHE A 23 10.75 9.18 -10.42
C PHE A 23 11.13 7.86 -11.07
N CYS A 24 12.42 7.69 -11.37
CA CYS A 24 13.02 6.41 -11.74
C CYS A 24 13.16 5.47 -10.51
N PRO A 25 13.48 4.18 -10.74
CA PRO A 25 13.67 3.20 -9.67
C PRO A 25 14.82 3.55 -8.72
N ASP A 26 14.90 2.81 -7.60
CA ASP A 26 16.04 2.81 -6.67
C ASP A 26 16.26 4.15 -5.95
N MET A 27 15.24 4.60 -5.21
CA MET A 27 15.29 5.87 -4.48
C MET A 27 15.21 5.64 -2.98
N ILE A 28 16.10 6.29 -2.24
CA ILE A 28 16.19 6.15 -0.79
C ILE A 28 16.00 7.51 -0.11
N GLY A 29 14.93 7.66 0.67
CA GLY A 29 14.64 8.85 1.46
C GLY A 29 13.21 9.35 1.33
N PRO A 30 12.91 10.55 1.85
CA PRO A 30 11.60 11.16 1.70
C PRO A 30 11.37 11.61 0.25
N VAL A 31 10.36 11.07 -0.43
CA VAL A 31 10.08 11.40 -1.83
C VAL A 31 8.63 11.86 -2.00
N SER A 32 8.41 12.99 -2.70
CA SER A 32 7.05 13.49 -3.00
C SER A 32 6.85 13.77 -4.48
N GLY A 33 5.76 13.31 -5.09
CA GLY A 33 5.42 13.67 -6.45
C GLY A 33 4.17 13.02 -7.00
N GLN A 34 4.14 12.74 -8.31
CA GLN A 34 2.94 12.21 -8.96
C GLN A 34 3.05 10.72 -9.21
N THR A 35 4.10 10.28 -9.91
CA THR A 35 4.29 8.88 -10.33
C THR A 35 5.66 8.37 -9.89
N PHE A 36 5.68 7.20 -9.27
CA PHE A 36 6.90 6.54 -8.79
C PHE A 36 7.10 5.20 -9.50
N CYS A 37 8.32 4.96 -9.96
CA CYS A 37 8.79 3.65 -10.41
C CYS A 37 9.01 2.68 -9.22
N PRO A 38 9.31 1.40 -9.49
CA PRO A 38 9.58 0.39 -8.46
C PRO A 38 10.75 0.73 -7.52
N ASP A 39 10.90 -0.05 -6.45
CA ASP A 39 12.10 -0.07 -5.60
C ASP A 39 12.37 1.24 -4.85
N MET A 40 11.36 1.72 -4.11
CA MET A 40 11.50 2.93 -3.29
C MET A 40 11.59 2.56 -1.80
N ILE A 41 12.55 3.15 -1.10
CA ILE A 41 12.75 2.95 0.34
C ILE A 41 12.63 4.29 1.07
N GLY A 42 11.61 4.42 1.92
CA GLY A 42 11.40 5.58 2.79
C GLY A 42 9.97 6.08 2.81
N PRO A 43 9.72 7.26 3.41
CA PRO A 43 8.42 7.91 3.34
C PRO A 43 8.15 8.43 1.93
N VAL A 44 7.09 7.97 1.27
CA VAL A 44 6.76 8.38 -0.10
C VAL A 44 5.31 8.87 -0.18
N SER A 45 5.10 10.03 -0.83
CA SER A 45 3.76 10.62 -0.99
C SER A 45 3.48 11.05 -2.42
N GLY A 46 2.35 10.64 -2.99
CA GLY A 46 1.93 11.08 -4.32
C GLY A 46 0.66 10.43 -4.83
N GLN A 47 0.55 10.19 -6.14
CA GLN A 47 -0.68 9.66 -6.74
C GLN A 47 -0.57 8.18 -7.07
N THR A 48 0.46 7.80 -7.83
CA THR A 48 0.61 6.44 -8.38
C THR A 48 1.97 5.88 -8.05
N PHE A 49 2.01 4.67 -7.50
CA PHE A 49 3.24 3.97 -7.12
C PHE A 49 3.39 2.66 -7.89
N GLY A 50 4.62 2.36 -8.30
CA GLY A 50 5.02 1.04 -8.78
C GLY A 50 5.08 0.00 -7.66
N PRO A 51 5.47 -1.23 -7.99
CA PRO A 51 5.70 -2.31 -7.02
C PRO A 51 6.93 -2.07 -6.12
N ASP A 52 7.14 -2.95 -5.14
CA ASP A 52 8.37 -3.04 -4.34
C ASP A 52 8.67 -1.77 -3.51
N MET A 53 7.68 -1.33 -2.73
CA MET A 53 7.80 -0.13 -1.89
C MET A 53 7.98 -0.52 -0.42
N ILE A 54 9.00 0.07 0.23
CA ILE A 54 9.30 -0.17 1.65
C ILE A 54 9.30 1.16 2.41
N GLY A 55 8.50 1.26 3.48
CA GLY A 55 8.38 2.48 4.29
C GLY A 55 7.12 3.27 4.00
N PRO A 56 6.71 4.23 4.87
CA PRO A 56 5.34 4.76 4.87
C PRO A 56 4.92 5.36 3.54
N VAL A 57 3.81 4.88 2.95
CA VAL A 57 3.36 5.33 1.63
C VAL A 57 1.94 5.90 1.69
N SER A 58 1.73 7.07 1.09
CA SER A 58 0.41 7.71 1.00
C SER A 58 0.11 8.17 -0.42
N GLY A 59 -1.03 7.76 -0.98
CA GLY A 59 -1.48 8.25 -2.28
C GLY A 59 -2.80 7.68 -2.75
N GLN A 60 -2.96 7.50 -4.07
CA GLN A 60 -4.23 7.03 -4.64
C GLN A 60 -4.16 5.58 -5.06
N THR A 61 -3.14 5.21 -5.84
CA THR A 61 -3.01 3.91 -6.48
C THR A 61 -1.64 3.30 -6.19
N PHE A 62 -1.62 2.05 -5.76
CA PHE A 62 -0.41 1.32 -5.37
C PHE A 62 -0.22 0.07 -6.23
N GLY A 63 1.03 -0.18 -6.65
CA GLY A 63 1.48 -1.45 -7.21
C GLY A 63 1.49 -2.59 -6.19
N SER A 64 2.02 -3.75 -6.59
CA SER A 64 2.13 -4.93 -5.73
C SER A 64 3.31 -4.84 -4.76
N ASP A 65 3.42 -5.81 -3.86
CA ASP A 65 4.64 -6.06 -3.08
C ASP A 65 5.05 -4.87 -2.20
N MET A 66 4.11 -4.34 -1.41
CA MET A 66 4.43 -3.26 -0.47
C MET A 66 4.52 -3.74 0.97
N ILE A 67 5.58 -3.33 1.66
CA ILE A 67 5.83 -3.70 3.05
C ILE A 67 5.86 -2.43 3.89
N SER A 68 4.70 -2.00 4.39
CA SER A 68 4.58 -0.73 5.11
C SER A 68 3.22 -0.45 5.75
N ALA A 69 3.14 0.69 6.46
CA ALA A 69 1.91 1.43 6.65
C ALA A 69 1.51 2.17 5.36
N ILE A 70 0.34 1.85 4.81
CA ILE A 70 -0.10 2.31 3.48
C ILE A 70 -1.49 2.94 3.58
N SER A 71 -1.66 4.12 2.98
CA SER A 71 -2.95 4.83 2.94
C SER A 71 -3.29 5.31 1.54
N GLY A 72 -4.47 4.94 1.04
CA GLY A 72 -4.98 5.49 -0.23
C GLY A 72 -6.29 4.90 -0.71
N GLN A 73 -6.49 4.80 -2.02
CA GLN A 73 -7.78 4.40 -2.58
C GLN A 73 -7.77 2.97 -3.11
N ILE A 74 -6.78 2.62 -3.94
CA ILE A 74 -6.73 1.35 -4.67
C ILE A 74 -5.38 0.68 -4.42
N PHE A 75 -5.43 -0.58 -3.99
CA PHE A 75 -4.25 -1.40 -3.74
C PHE A 75 -4.24 -2.64 -4.61
N CYS A 76 -3.10 -2.89 -5.27
CA CYS A 76 -2.77 -4.16 -5.91
C CYS A 76 -2.40 -5.24 -4.86
N PRO A 77 -2.21 -6.51 -5.27
CA PRO A 77 -1.97 -7.64 -4.36
C PRO A 77 -0.67 -7.52 -3.55
N ASP A 78 -0.51 -8.42 -2.57
CA ASP A 78 0.75 -8.67 -1.84
C ASP A 78 1.19 -7.48 -0.97
N MET A 79 0.35 -7.10 -0.01
CA MET A 79 0.65 -5.99 0.90
C MET A 79 0.80 -6.47 2.34
N ILE A 80 1.86 -6.01 3.00
CA ILE A 80 2.19 -6.39 4.37
C ILE A 80 2.28 -5.14 5.24
N GLY A 81 1.41 -5.05 6.25
CA GLY A 81 1.42 -4.00 7.27
C GLY A 81 0.04 -3.40 7.54
N PRO A 82 -0.02 -2.24 8.22
CA PRO A 82 -1.28 -1.51 8.42
C PRO A 82 -1.74 -0.84 7.12
N ILE A 83 -2.93 -1.17 6.62
CA ILE A 83 -3.39 -0.71 5.32
C ILE A 83 -4.78 -0.06 5.48
N SER A 84 -4.95 1.14 4.94
CA SER A 84 -6.22 1.88 4.98
C SER A 84 -6.61 2.43 3.62
N GLY A 85 -7.85 2.17 3.18
CA GLY A 85 -8.34 2.75 1.93
C GLY A 85 -9.71 2.26 1.47
N GLN A 86 -9.96 2.28 0.15
CA GLN A 86 -11.30 2.01 -0.40
C GLN A 86 -11.43 0.60 -0.98
N ALA A 87 -10.53 0.20 -1.86
CA ALA A 87 -10.57 -1.07 -2.57
C ALA A 87 -9.23 -1.81 -2.47
N PHE A 88 -9.28 -3.09 -2.10
CA PHE A 88 -8.11 -3.93 -1.89
C PHE A 88 -8.16 -5.17 -2.76
N CYS A 89 -7.06 -5.45 -3.47
CA CYS A 89 -6.79 -6.74 -4.10
C CYS A 89 -6.44 -7.84 -3.08
N PRO A 90 -6.33 -9.13 -3.51
CA PRO A 90 -6.03 -10.25 -2.62
C PRO A 90 -4.68 -10.16 -1.92
N ASP A 91 -4.45 -11.09 -0.98
CA ASP A 91 -3.15 -11.34 -0.34
C ASP A 91 -2.64 -10.18 0.52
N MET A 92 -3.46 -9.77 1.49
CA MET A 92 -3.09 -8.71 2.44
C MET A 92 -2.80 -9.31 3.82
N ILE A 93 -1.69 -8.92 4.43
CA ILE A 93 -1.28 -9.37 5.75
C ILE A 93 -1.12 -8.17 6.69
N GLY A 94 -1.98 -8.09 7.70
CA GLY A 94 -1.93 -7.06 8.74
C GLY A 94 -3.30 -6.46 9.07
N PRO A 95 -3.34 -5.39 9.87
CA PRO A 95 -4.57 -4.65 10.11
C PRO A 95 -5.02 -3.92 8.85
N VAL A 96 -6.22 -4.23 8.34
CA VAL A 96 -6.77 -3.61 7.13
C VAL A 96 -8.11 -2.93 7.42
N SER A 97 -8.26 -1.67 7.00
CA SER A 97 -9.51 -0.91 7.16
C SER A 97 -9.95 -0.26 5.87
N GLY A 98 -11.21 -0.42 5.48
CA GLY A 98 -11.71 0.22 4.26
C GLY A 98 -13.11 -0.19 3.81
N HIS A 99 -13.40 -0.07 2.51
CA HIS A 99 -14.76 -0.26 2.00
C HIS A 99 -14.99 -1.65 1.39
N ALA A 100 -14.17 -2.07 0.44
CA ALA A 100 -14.34 -3.32 -0.31
C ALA A 100 -13.05 -4.14 -0.37
N PHE A 101 -13.12 -5.42 0.02
CA PHE A 101 -11.97 -6.33 0.11
C PHE A 101 -12.13 -7.54 -0.80
N CYS A 102 -11.05 -7.87 -1.53
CA CYS A 102 -10.85 -9.16 -2.18
C CYS A 102 -10.53 -10.30 -1.19
N PRO A 103 -10.51 -11.58 -1.63
CA PRO A 103 -10.20 -12.74 -0.79
C PRO A 103 -8.79 -12.71 -0.18
N ASP A 104 -8.53 -13.65 0.74
CA ASP A 104 -7.18 -14.01 1.22
C ASP A 104 -6.51 -12.90 2.06
N MET A 105 -7.25 -12.45 3.09
CA MET A 105 -6.76 -11.43 4.02
C MET A 105 -6.45 -12.07 5.38
N ILE A 106 -5.27 -11.79 5.93
CA ILE A 106 -4.79 -12.31 7.21
C ILE A 106 -4.57 -11.16 8.18
N GLY A 107 -5.39 -11.09 9.23
CA GLY A 107 -5.30 -10.07 10.28
C GLY A 107 -6.64 -9.46 10.65
N PRO A 108 -6.66 -8.42 11.51
CA PRO A 108 -7.87 -7.67 11.81
C PRO A 108 -8.36 -6.91 10.58
N VAL A 109 -9.60 -7.12 10.16
CA VAL A 109 -10.21 -6.43 9.02
C VAL A 109 -11.47 -5.69 9.44
N SER A 110 -11.58 -4.41 9.04
CA SER A 110 -12.76 -3.58 9.30
C SER A 110 -13.28 -2.91 8.04
N GLY A 111 -14.54 -3.11 7.68
CA GLY A 111 -15.13 -2.42 6.53
C GLY A 111 -16.56 -2.79 6.15
N GLN A 112 -16.92 -2.62 4.87
CA GLN A 112 -18.32 -2.75 4.44
C GLN A 112 -18.59 -4.00 3.60
N ILE A 113 -17.75 -4.31 2.62
CA ILE A 113 -17.95 -5.39 1.65
C ILE A 113 -16.76 -6.34 1.70
N PHE A 114 -17.02 -7.63 1.91
CA PHE A 114 -15.98 -8.65 2.07
C PHE A 114 -16.17 -9.79 1.07
N CYS A 115 -15.08 -10.19 0.43
CA CYS A 115 -14.97 -11.48 -0.24
C CYS A 115 -14.72 -12.64 0.76
N PRO A 116 -14.95 -13.90 0.37
CA PRO A 116 -14.66 -15.07 1.21
C PRO A 116 -13.15 -15.25 1.47
N ASN A 117 -12.77 -16.16 2.39
CA ASN A 117 -11.39 -16.48 2.80
C ASN A 117 -10.68 -15.39 3.62
N MET A 118 -11.28 -15.03 4.75
CA MET A 118 -10.71 -14.05 5.69
C MET A 118 -10.27 -14.77 6.96
N ILE A 119 -9.02 -14.56 7.39
CA ILE A 119 -8.46 -15.16 8.60
C ILE A 119 -8.13 -14.06 9.59
N GLY A 120 -8.98 -13.89 10.62
CA GLY A 120 -8.77 -12.91 11.68
C GLY A 120 -10.07 -12.34 12.23
N ALA A 121 -9.95 -11.28 13.03
CA ALA A 121 -11.12 -10.56 13.54
C ALA A 121 -11.72 -9.69 12.43
N ILE A 122 -13.02 -9.84 12.15
CA ILE A 122 -13.72 -9.10 11.10
C ILE A 122 -14.84 -8.26 11.71
N SER A 123 -14.91 -6.98 11.39
CA SER A 123 -15.97 -6.06 11.81
C SER A 123 -16.54 -5.30 10.61
N GLY A 124 -17.88 -5.29 10.44
CA GLY A 124 -18.48 -4.61 9.28
C GLY A 124 -19.99 -4.71 9.13
N HIS A 125 -20.55 -3.90 8.22
CA HIS A 125 -22.00 -3.68 8.08
C HIS A 125 -22.72 -4.77 7.25
N LEU A 126 -21.99 -5.56 6.45
CA LEU A 126 -22.53 -6.70 5.68
C LEU A 126 -21.73 -7.97 6.01
N THR A 127 -21.83 -8.44 7.25
CA THR A 127 -21.27 -9.72 7.72
C THR A 127 -22.00 -10.94 7.12
N ARG A 128 -21.93 -11.10 5.79
CA ARG A 128 -22.43 -12.29 5.11
C ARG A 128 -21.33 -13.00 4.31
N ALA A 129 -20.30 -13.46 5.01
CA ALA A 129 -19.39 -14.53 4.59
C ALA A 129 -18.87 -15.21 5.87
N MET A 130 -19.61 -16.18 6.41
CA MET A 130 -19.38 -17.62 6.26
C MET A 130 -17.98 -18.07 6.75
N LEU A 131 -18.00 -18.65 7.97
CA LEU A 131 -16.98 -19.42 8.69
C LEU A 131 -15.76 -18.68 9.29
N SER A 132 -15.98 -18.19 10.52
CA SER A 132 -14.96 -18.24 11.55
C SER A 132 -14.68 -19.70 11.93
N THR A 133 -13.54 -20.25 11.50
CA THR A 133 -12.88 -21.34 12.22
C THR A 133 -11.78 -20.76 13.07
N ALA A 134 -12.15 -20.10 14.17
CA ALA A 134 -11.31 -20.05 15.35
C ALA A 134 -11.76 -21.20 16.27
N SER A 135 -11.27 -22.40 15.98
CA SER A 135 -11.34 -23.53 16.89
C SER A 135 -10.29 -23.32 18.00
N CYS A 136 -10.74 -22.89 19.17
CA CYS A 136 -10.30 -23.28 20.53
C CYS A 136 -11.04 -22.39 21.56
#